data_AF-A0A1M7H1G0-F1
#
_entry.id   AF-A0A1M7H1G0-F1
#
_cell.length_a   1.000
_cell.length_b   1.000
_cell.length_c   1.000
_cell.angle_alpha   90.00
_cell.angle_beta   90.00
_cell.angle_gamma   90.00
#
_symmetry.space_group_name_H-M   'P 1'
#
loop_
_entity.id
_entity.type
_entity.pdbx_description
1 polymer ?
#
loop_
_entity_poly.entity_id
_entity_poly.type
_entity_poly.pdbx_seq_one_letter_code
_entity_poly.pdbx_strand_id
1 'polypeptide(L)'
;MTTQAERFLADLERKPEALASLADALSDGNPWAGLPDGVRRVLFLGMGSSRYAARVAALRLRARGVDAVAEYASADASFPAGPETLVVPISATGGSRETLDAAGRYAGNAPLVALVNTVDSPLASLADRIVPMLAGVEESGVACRTFQHTLVQLRALEAHLTGEPADLPGLCLRAADATADLLERRSSWLDQALTLLDGPHGVWTIAPAERISSAEQAALMVREGPRRAADACETGDWAHVDVYLTKTRDYRALLFPGSRYDAQAMEWVRERGSTVLSVGADVAGAAGSVRYRGDDDPDVRVLTEVLVAEVLAATWWLAQ
;
A
#
# COMPACT_ATOMS: atom_id res chain seq x y z
N MET A 1 8.79 26.11 -13.89
CA MET A 1 8.99 25.21 -12.73
C MET A 1 7.91 24.16 -12.83
N THR A 2 8.29 22.88 -12.82
CA THR A 2 7.34 21.75 -12.83
C THR A 2 6.42 21.83 -11.60
N THR A 3 5.13 21.59 -11.76
CA THR A 3 4.15 21.57 -10.67
C THR A 3 4.32 20.30 -9.82
N GLN A 4 3.72 20.27 -8.62
CA GLN A 4 3.76 19.06 -7.79
C GLN A 4 3.01 17.88 -8.44
N ALA A 5 1.91 18.16 -9.15
CA ALA A 5 1.14 17.17 -9.89
C ALA A 5 1.94 16.55 -11.04
N GLU A 6 2.69 17.36 -11.79
CA GLU A 6 3.59 16.87 -12.85
C GLU A 6 4.73 16.02 -12.26
N ARG A 7 5.30 16.42 -11.10
CA ARG A 7 6.29 15.60 -10.40
C ARG A 7 5.71 14.28 -9.91
N PHE A 8 4.45 14.28 -9.46
CA PHE A 8 3.79 13.06 -9.00
C PHE A 8 3.59 12.07 -10.14
N LEU A 9 3.07 12.52 -11.29
CA LEU A 9 2.96 11.67 -12.47
C LEU A 9 4.33 11.12 -12.90
N ALA A 10 5.38 11.94 -12.89
CA ALA A 10 6.74 11.49 -13.20
C ALA A 10 7.28 10.46 -12.17
N ASP A 11 6.91 10.58 -10.89
CA ASP A 11 7.24 9.55 -9.89
C ASP A 11 6.53 8.22 -10.17
N LEU A 12 5.27 8.25 -10.62
CA LEU A 12 4.52 7.05 -11.02
C LEU A 12 5.12 6.38 -12.26
N GLU A 13 5.51 7.16 -13.28
CA GLU A 13 6.11 6.66 -14.51
C GLU A 13 7.47 5.98 -14.26
N ARG A 14 8.16 6.31 -13.16
CA ARG A 14 9.42 5.68 -12.73
C ARG A 14 9.25 4.39 -11.92
N LYS A 15 8.03 3.98 -11.56
CA LYS A 15 7.79 2.76 -10.77
C LYS A 15 8.41 1.48 -11.39
N PRO A 16 8.29 1.21 -12.70
CA PRO A 16 8.90 0.01 -13.29
C PRO A 16 10.42 -0.05 -13.13
N GLU A 17 11.12 1.05 -13.41
CA GLU A 17 12.57 1.17 -13.25
C GLU A 17 13.00 1.00 -11.78
N ALA A 18 12.26 1.63 -10.85
CA ALA A 18 12.54 1.54 -9.42
C ALA A 18 12.39 0.10 -8.89
N LEU A 19 11.36 -0.62 -9.35
CA LEU A 19 11.17 -2.04 -9.01
C LEU A 19 12.27 -2.93 -9.60
N ALA A 20 12.69 -2.70 -10.84
CA ALA A 20 13.81 -3.43 -11.43
C ALA A 20 15.11 -3.21 -10.63
N SER A 21 15.37 -1.95 -10.23
CA SER A 21 16.53 -1.61 -9.39
C SER A 21 16.45 -2.29 -8.01
N LEU A 22 15.25 -2.40 -7.43
CA LEU A 22 15.03 -3.14 -6.18
C LEU A 22 15.24 -4.64 -6.37
N ALA A 23 14.86 -5.22 -7.52
CA ALA A 23 15.09 -6.62 -7.83
C ALA A 23 16.60 -6.95 -7.86
N ASP A 24 17.40 -6.09 -8.47
CA ASP A 24 18.86 -6.23 -8.49
C ASP A 24 19.42 -6.20 -7.06
N ALA A 25 19.03 -5.21 -6.26
CA ALA A 25 19.48 -5.10 -4.87
C ALA A 25 19.07 -6.31 -3.99
N LEU A 26 17.89 -6.88 -4.22
CA LEU A 26 17.42 -8.07 -3.49
C LEU A 26 18.07 -9.37 -3.98
N SER A 27 18.68 -9.37 -5.17
CA SER A 27 19.48 -10.48 -5.66
C SER A 27 20.83 -10.57 -4.94
N ASP A 28 21.35 -9.45 -4.43
CA ASP A 28 22.61 -9.38 -3.71
C ASP A 28 22.53 -9.93 -2.27
N GLY A 29 21.33 -9.97 -1.67
CA GLY A 29 21.13 -10.59 -0.37
C GLY A 29 19.83 -10.23 0.33
N ASN A 30 19.57 -10.92 1.45
CA ASN A 30 18.41 -10.65 2.30
C ASN A 30 18.64 -9.38 3.13
N PRO A 31 17.85 -8.30 2.93
CA PRO A 31 18.02 -7.05 3.66
C PRO A 31 17.74 -7.17 5.16
N TRP A 32 17.00 -8.22 5.57
CA TRP A 32 16.68 -8.51 6.96
C TRP A 32 17.63 -9.54 7.59
N ALA A 33 18.71 -9.96 6.92
CA ALA A 33 19.69 -10.86 7.51
C ALA A 33 20.28 -10.27 8.80
N GLY A 34 20.53 -11.10 9.82
CA GLY A 34 21.13 -10.67 11.09
C GLY A 34 20.16 -10.07 12.11
N LEU A 35 18.85 -10.28 11.96
CA LEU A 35 17.92 -10.05 13.06
C LEU A 35 18.30 -10.94 14.26
N PRO A 36 18.00 -10.51 15.50
CA PRO A 36 18.27 -11.34 16.66
C PRO A 36 17.47 -12.65 16.62
N ASP A 37 18.06 -13.70 17.18
CA ASP A 37 17.35 -14.95 17.41
C ASP A 37 16.22 -14.74 18.43
N GLY A 38 15.15 -15.54 18.33
CA GLY A 38 14.07 -15.53 19.33
C GLY A 38 13.09 -14.38 19.20
N VAL A 39 13.00 -13.70 18.05
CA VAL A 39 11.87 -12.81 17.74
C VAL A 39 10.57 -13.61 17.83
N ARG A 40 9.74 -13.28 18.83
CA ARG A 40 8.42 -13.89 19.02
C ARG A 40 7.30 -13.00 18.52
N ARG A 41 7.51 -11.68 18.56
CA ARG A 41 6.55 -10.66 18.16
C ARG A 41 7.16 -9.65 17.22
N VAL A 42 6.39 -9.21 16.24
CA VAL A 42 6.72 -8.07 15.37
C VAL A 42 5.72 -6.94 15.61
N LEU A 43 6.22 -5.78 16.02
CA LEU A 43 5.47 -4.55 16.18
C LEU A 43 5.84 -3.58 15.06
N PHE A 44 4.95 -3.41 14.09
CA PHE A 44 5.11 -2.36 13.08
C PHE A 44 4.52 -1.04 13.58
N LEU A 45 5.27 0.04 13.41
CA LEU A 45 4.86 1.40 13.78
C LEU A 45 4.92 2.31 12.56
N GLY A 46 3.86 3.06 12.30
CA GLY A 46 3.87 4.05 11.23
C GLY A 46 2.58 4.84 11.14
N MET A 47 2.54 5.74 10.16
CA MET A 47 1.38 6.56 9.81
C MET A 47 1.08 6.42 8.32
N GLY A 48 -0.18 6.63 7.93
CA GLY A 48 -0.59 6.61 6.51
C GLY A 48 -0.10 5.37 5.75
N SER A 49 0.45 5.58 4.56
CA SER A 49 0.97 4.56 3.65
C SER A 49 1.88 3.53 4.32
N SER A 50 2.77 3.97 5.23
CA SER A 50 3.65 3.07 5.99
C SER A 50 2.86 2.05 6.81
N ARG A 51 1.82 2.52 7.53
CA ARG A 51 0.97 1.64 8.34
C ARG A 51 0.08 0.77 7.44
N TYR A 52 -0.45 1.31 6.36
CA TYR A 52 -1.28 0.55 5.42
C TYR A 52 -0.52 -0.68 4.91
N ALA A 53 0.72 -0.51 4.44
CA ALA A 53 1.58 -1.62 4.01
C ALA A 53 1.85 -2.62 5.16
N ALA A 54 2.17 -2.12 6.35
CA ALA A 54 2.42 -2.95 7.53
C ALA A 54 1.23 -3.82 7.94
N ARG A 55 -0.02 -3.38 7.73
CA ARG A 55 -1.21 -4.17 8.06
C ARG A 55 -1.27 -5.47 7.26
N VAL A 56 -0.90 -5.43 5.98
CA VAL A 56 -0.84 -6.62 5.13
C VAL A 56 0.22 -7.59 5.64
N ALA A 57 1.41 -7.08 5.96
CA ALA A 57 2.49 -7.91 6.49
C ALA A 57 2.16 -8.54 7.85
N ALA A 58 1.56 -7.76 8.76
CA ALA A 58 1.10 -8.26 10.04
C ALA A 58 0.05 -9.38 9.88
N LEU A 59 -0.90 -9.23 8.96
CA LEU A 59 -1.88 -10.28 8.67
C LEU A 59 -1.21 -11.55 8.13
N ARG A 60 -0.27 -11.41 7.19
CA ARG A 60 0.47 -12.52 6.58
C ARG A 60 1.37 -13.26 7.56
N LEU A 61 2.01 -12.55 8.49
CA LEU A 61 2.80 -13.13 9.59
C LEU A 61 1.90 -13.90 10.56
N ARG A 62 0.77 -13.31 10.99
CA ARG A 62 -0.19 -13.98 11.87
C ARG A 62 -0.75 -15.26 11.26
N ALA A 63 -1.05 -15.25 9.96
CA ALA A 63 -1.50 -16.44 9.24
C ALA A 63 -0.48 -17.60 9.26
N ARG A 64 0.79 -17.29 9.52
CA ARG A 64 1.92 -18.24 9.61
C ARG A 64 2.36 -18.50 11.06
N GLY A 65 1.57 -18.05 12.04
CA GLY A 65 1.84 -18.28 13.47
C GLY A 65 2.85 -17.32 14.11
N VAL A 66 3.28 -16.26 13.41
CA VAL A 66 4.13 -15.20 13.98
C VAL A 66 3.23 -14.12 14.57
N ASP A 67 3.40 -13.80 15.86
CA ASP A 67 2.66 -12.71 16.51
C ASP A 67 3.07 -11.37 15.88
N ALA A 68 2.13 -10.68 15.24
CA ALA A 68 2.43 -9.45 14.51
C ALA A 68 1.26 -8.47 14.49
N VAL A 69 1.56 -7.19 14.72
CA VAL A 69 0.59 -6.08 14.68
C VAL A 69 1.14 -4.87 13.93
N ALA A 70 0.24 -4.09 13.35
CA ALA A 70 0.55 -2.80 12.76
C ALA A 70 -0.26 -1.70 13.46
N GLU A 71 0.42 -0.89 14.25
CA GLU A 71 -0.20 0.12 15.10
C GLU A 71 0.01 1.52 14.52
N TYR A 72 -0.93 2.41 14.85
CA TYR A 72 -0.67 3.83 14.65
C TYR A 72 0.48 4.22 15.57
N ALA A 73 1.50 4.88 15.01
CA ALA A 73 2.60 5.37 15.82
C ALA A 73 2.15 6.36 16.90
N SER A 74 1.02 7.04 16.69
CA SER A 74 0.41 7.96 17.65
C SER A 74 -0.28 7.27 18.84
N ALA A 75 -0.28 5.95 18.95
CA ALA A 75 -0.90 5.26 20.07
C ALA A 75 -0.06 5.40 21.36
N ASP A 76 -0.70 5.91 22.42
CA ASP A 76 -0.08 6.09 23.73
C ASP A 76 0.31 4.75 24.39
N ALA A 77 -0.51 3.71 24.20
CA ALA A 77 -0.29 2.39 24.74
C ALA A 77 -0.03 1.38 23.61
N SER A 78 0.92 0.48 23.86
CA SER A 78 1.31 -0.60 22.95
C SER A 78 1.94 -1.73 23.75
N PHE A 79 2.52 -2.73 23.08
CA PHE A 79 3.30 -3.78 23.71
C PHE A 79 4.50 -3.22 24.46
N PRO A 80 4.87 -3.78 25.63
CA PRO A 80 6.08 -3.39 26.33
C PRO A 80 7.32 -3.73 25.50
N ALA A 81 8.37 -2.92 25.65
CA ALA A 81 9.68 -3.22 25.08
C ALA A 81 10.25 -4.50 25.71
N GLY A 82 10.99 -5.27 24.91
CA GLY A 82 11.67 -6.48 25.36
C GLY A 82 12.44 -7.16 24.23
N PRO A 83 13.36 -8.07 24.57
CA PRO A 83 14.28 -8.69 23.59
C PRO A 83 13.57 -9.57 22.56
N GLU A 84 12.37 -10.06 22.86
CA GLU A 84 11.58 -10.93 21.98
C GLU A 84 10.60 -10.15 21.06
N THR A 85 10.52 -8.82 21.20
CA THR A 85 9.66 -7.95 20.37
C THR A 85 10.51 -7.19 19.37
N LEU A 86 10.49 -7.61 18.11
CA LEU A 86 11.06 -6.84 17.01
C LEU A 86 10.17 -5.62 16.72
N VAL A 87 10.72 -4.42 16.84
CA VAL A 87 10.03 -3.18 16.53
C VAL A 87 10.51 -2.66 15.18
N VAL A 88 9.58 -2.46 14.26
CA VAL A 88 9.85 -2.02 12.89
C VAL A 88 9.12 -0.69 12.65
N PRO A 89 9.72 0.46 12.99
CA PRO A 89 9.18 1.75 12.61
C PRO A 89 9.42 2.00 11.12
N ILE A 90 8.38 2.46 10.42
CA ILE A 90 8.37 2.62 8.97
C ILE A 90 8.06 4.08 8.62
N SER A 91 9.02 4.77 8.00
CA SER A 91 8.83 6.16 7.55
C SER A 91 9.77 6.45 6.39
N ALA A 92 9.22 6.81 5.23
CA ALA A 92 10.01 7.08 4.03
C ALA A 92 11.10 8.15 4.28
N THR A 93 10.73 9.29 4.86
CA THR A 93 11.68 10.37 5.19
C THR A 93 12.38 10.17 6.53
N GLY A 94 11.91 9.24 7.37
CA GLY A 94 12.37 9.05 8.74
C GLY A 94 12.16 10.27 9.66
N GLY A 95 11.30 11.21 9.25
CA GLY A 95 11.04 12.47 9.96
C GLY A 95 9.65 12.58 10.61
N SER A 96 8.80 11.55 10.47
CA SER A 96 7.44 11.56 11.04
C SER A 96 7.51 11.62 12.57
N ARG A 97 6.98 12.70 13.17
CA ARG A 97 7.08 12.97 14.61
C ARG A 97 6.51 11.83 15.44
N GLU A 98 5.31 11.37 15.09
CA GLU A 98 4.62 10.28 15.78
C GLU A 98 5.44 8.99 15.75
N THR A 99 6.11 8.71 14.62
CA THR A 99 6.95 7.51 14.46
C THR A 99 8.26 7.63 15.23
N LEU A 100 8.87 8.81 15.28
CA LEU A 100 10.06 9.08 16.09
C LEU A 100 9.75 8.96 17.59
N ASP A 101 8.66 9.58 18.04
CA ASP A 101 8.22 9.51 19.44
C ASP A 101 7.92 8.06 19.84
N ALA A 102 7.23 7.31 18.98
CA ALA A 102 6.94 5.90 19.22
C ALA A 102 8.21 5.05 19.28
N ALA A 103 9.12 5.21 18.32
CA ALA A 103 10.39 4.47 18.26
C ALA A 103 11.29 4.78 19.47
N GLY A 104 11.27 6.02 19.96
CA GLY A 104 12.03 6.44 21.14
C GLY A 104 11.69 5.65 22.41
N ARG A 105 10.46 5.13 22.52
CA ARG A 105 10.05 4.26 23.65
C ARG A 105 10.74 2.89 23.64
N TYR A 106 11.19 2.44 22.48
CA TYR A 106 11.77 1.11 22.27
C TYR A 106 13.28 1.13 22.08
N ALA A 107 13.85 2.27 21.66
CA ALA A 107 15.28 2.43 21.45
C ALA A 107 16.08 1.98 22.68
N GLY A 108 17.03 1.07 22.46
CA GLY A 108 17.88 0.48 23.51
C GLY A 108 17.19 -0.53 24.43
N ASN A 109 15.88 -0.77 24.28
CA ASN A 109 15.09 -1.66 25.14
C ASN A 109 14.42 -2.83 24.38
N ALA A 110 14.41 -2.77 23.05
CA ALA A 110 13.92 -3.83 22.17
C ALA A 110 14.70 -3.76 20.84
N PRO A 111 14.84 -4.87 20.08
CA PRO A 111 15.40 -4.84 18.74
C PRO A 111 14.62 -3.87 17.84
N LEU A 112 15.27 -2.80 17.41
CA LEU A 112 14.65 -1.71 16.65
C LEU A 112 15.27 -1.63 15.26
N VAL A 113 14.50 -1.99 14.22
CA VAL A 113 14.95 -1.96 12.82
C VAL A 113 14.10 -1.01 12.01
N ALA A 114 14.66 0.14 11.64
CA ALA A 114 13.94 1.16 10.89
C ALA A 114 13.89 0.82 9.39
N LEU A 115 12.68 0.82 8.83
CA LEU A 115 12.46 0.76 7.38
C LEU A 115 12.27 2.19 6.86
N VAL A 116 13.27 2.70 6.14
CA VAL A 116 13.35 4.11 5.72
C VAL A 116 13.83 4.23 4.28
N ASN A 117 13.47 5.30 3.59
CA ASN A 117 14.04 5.62 2.27
C ASN A 117 15.23 6.58 2.40
N THR A 118 15.12 7.56 3.30
CA THR A 118 16.22 8.47 3.69
C THR A 118 17.07 7.82 4.77
N VAL A 119 18.21 7.26 4.38
CA VAL A 119 19.09 6.44 5.25
C VAL A 119 19.87 7.24 6.29
N ASP A 120 19.97 8.56 6.12
CA ASP A 120 20.60 9.53 7.04
C ASP A 120 19.56 10.30 7.88
N SER A 121 18.35 9.74 8.02
CA SER A 121 17.23 10.37 8.73
C SER A 121 17.35 10.29 10.26
N PRO A 122 16.56 11.11 11.00
CA PRO A 122 16.47 10.98 12.46
C PRO A 122 16.05 9.58 12.92
N LEU A 123 15.11 8.94 12.23
CA LEU A 123 14.67 7.58 12.57
C LEU A 123 15.78 6.55 12.33
N ALA A 124 16.54 6.69 11.23
CA ALA A 124 17.69 5.85 10.96
C ALA A 124 18.76 5.94 12.07
N SER A 125 18.99 7.14 12.59
CA SER A 125 19.95 7.38 13.67
C SER A 125 19.53 6.81 15.03
N LEU A 126 18.22 6.58 15.23
CA LEU A 126 17.65 6.05 16.46
C LEU A 126 17.64 4.51 16.50
N ALA A 127 17.60 3.86 15.34
CA ALA A 127 17.46 2.42 15.21
C ALA A 127 18.78 1.67 15.41
N ASP A 128 18.69 0.42 15.89
CA ASP A 128 19.85 -0.47 15.98
C ASP A 128 20.37 -0.83 14.59
N ARG A 129 19.44 -0.95 13.63
CA ARG A 129 19.70 -1.27 12.23
C ARG A 129 18.70 -0.56 11.32
N ILE A 130 19.09 -0.38 10.07
CA ILE A 130 18.21 0.14 9.03
C ILE A 130 18.03 -0.86 7.90
N VAL A 131 16.84 -0.87 7.33
CA VAL A 131 16.55 -1.49 6.03
C VAL A 131 16.17 -0.37 5.07
N PRO A 132 16.98 -0.10 4.03
CA PRO A 132 16.65 0.93 3.05
C PRO A 132 15.50 0.46 2.15
N MET A 133 14.53 1.33 1.87
CA MET A 133 13.45 1.05 0.90
C MET A 133 13.97 1.02 -0.54
N LEU A 134 15.02 1.79 -0.85
CA LEU A 134 15.64 1.90 -2.18
C LEU A 134 14.65 2.40 -3.26
N ALA A 135 13.70 3.27 -2.90
CA ALA A 135 12.70 3.79 -3.83
C ALA A 135 13.19 5.00 -4.65
N GLY A 136 14.40 5.50 -4.36
CA GLY A 136 14.90 6.79 -4.87
C GLY A 136 14.11 7.97 -4.30
N VAL A 137 14.45 9.19 -4.71
CA VAL A 137 13.75 10.41 -4.26
C VAL A 137 12.42 10.55 -4.99
N GLU A 138 11.33 10.70 -4.22
CA GLU A 138 10.00 11.07 -4.72
C GLU A 138 9.88 12.59 -4.80
N GLU A 139 10.00 13.13 -6.00
CA GLU A 139 10.12 14.56 -6.26
C GLU A 139 8.81 15.32 -5.96
N SER A 140 7.68 14.61 -6.01
CA SER A 140 6.37 15.14 -5.59
C SER A 140 6.22 15.30 -4.09
N GLY A 141 6.99 14.54 -3.30
CA GLY A 141 6.78 14.36 -1.86
C GLY A 141 5.55 13.49 -1.51
N VAL A 142 4.84 12.94 -2.50
CA VAL A 142 3.68 12.06 -2.31
C VAL A 142 4.15 10.61 -2.38
N ALA A 143 3.82 9.82 -1.35
CA ALA A 143 4.26 8.43 -1.25
C ALA A 143 3.60 7.55 -2.32
N CYS A 144 4.40 7.01 -3.24
CA CYS A 144 3.95 6.09 -4.30
C CYS A 144 4.93 4.94 -4.51
N ARG A 145 6.16 5.22 -4.97
CA ARG A 145 7.27 4.24 -5.05
C ARG A 145 7.67 3.78 -3.66
N THR A 146 7.76 4.67 -2.68
CA THR A 146 8.11 4.30 -1.30
C THR A 146 7.08 3.36 -0.67
N PHE A 147 5.78 3.54 -0.97
CA PHE A 147 4.73 2.60 -0.56
C PHE A 147 4.93 1.21 -1.19
N GLN A 148 5.17 1.16 -2.51
CA GLN A 148 5.38 -0.09 -3.23
C GLN A 148 6.64 -0.83 -2.75
N HIS A 149 7.74 -0.11 -2.53
CA HIS A 149 8.98 -0.67 -2.00
C HIS A 149 8.83 -1.13 -0.54
N THR A 150 8.03 -0.44 0.26
CA THR A 150 7.68 -0.88 1.62
C THR A 150 7.01 -2.25 1.60
N LEU A 151 6.05 -2.48 0.70
CA LEU A 151 5.39 -3.79 0.56
C LEU A 151 6.37 -4.91 0.20
N VAL A 152 7.33 -4.65 -0.71
CA VAL A 152 8.35 -5.63 -1.08
C VAL A 152 9.29 -5.92 0.09
N GLN A 153 9.79 -4.88 0.78
CA GLN A 153 10.68 -5.07 1.93
C GLN A 153 9.98 -5.80 3.08
N LEU A 154 8.69 -5.55 3.29
CA LEU A 154 7.92 -6.31 4.28
C LEU A 154 7.69 -7.76 3.84
N ARG A 155 7.50 -8.04 2.54
CA ARG A 155 7.52 -9.42 2.03
C ARG A 155 8.87 -10.11 2.26
N ALA A 156 9.98 -9.39 2.17
CA ALA A 156 11.30 -9.92 2.51
C ALA A 156 11.42 -10.26 4.01
N LEU A 157 10.86 -9.42 4.88
CA LEU A 157 10.80 -9.70 6.32
C LEU A 157 9.95 -10.94 6.62
N GLU A 158 8.80 -11.06 5.96
CA GLU A 158 7.93 -12.23 6.09
C GLU A 158 8.65 -13.53 5.71
N ALA A 159 9.32 -13.56 4.55
CA ALA A 159 10.11 -14.71 4.10
C ALA A 159 11.22 -15.04 5.11
N HIS A 160 11.92 -14.02 5.60
CA HIS A 160 12.99 -14.20 6.58
C HIS A 160 12.51 -14.80 7.91
N LEU A 161 11.42 -14.28 8.49
CA LEU A 161 10.92 -14.72 9.78
C LEU A 161 10.22 -16.09 9.75
N THR A 162 9.65 -16.45 8.60
CA THR A 162 8.90 -17.71 8.46
C THR A 162 9.71 -18.83 7.83
N GLY A 163 10.87 -18.51 7.24
CA GLY A 163 11.68 -19.46 6.48
C GLY A 163 11.03 -19.91 5.17
N GLU A 164 9.89 -19.33 4.79
CA GLU A 164 9.26 -19.61 3.50
C GLU A 164 10.10 -18.98 2.38
N PRO A 165 10.51 -19.76 1.36
CA PRO A 165 11.22 -19.21 0.23
C PRO A 165 10.31 -18.25 -0.55
N ALA A 166 10.84 -17.08 -0.87
CA ALA A 166 10.18 -16.10 -1.73
C ALA A 166 11.15 -15.64 -2.83
N ASP A 167 10.72 -15.74 -4.09
CA ASP A 167 11.41 -15.15 -5.23
C ASP A 167 11.11 -13.65 -5.29
N LEU A 168 11.72 -12.87 -4.39
CA LEU A 168 11.51 -11.43 -4.30
C LEU A 168 12.02 -10.70 -5.55
N PRO A 169 13.21 -11.01 -6.11
CA PRO A 169 13.64 -10.38 -7.36
C PRO A 169 12.65 -10.66 -8.50
N GLY A 170 12.21 -11.90 -8.69
CA GLY A 170 11.23 -12.22 -9.71
C GLY A 170 9.86 -11.59 -9.46
N LEU A 171 9.43 -11.45 -8.20
CA LEU A 171 8.21 -10.71 -7.86
C LEU A 171 8.34 -9.22 -8.25
N CYS A 172 9.46 -8.56 -7.96
CA CYS A 172 9.71 -7.18 -8.36
C CYS A 172 9.65 -7.02 -9.88
N LEU A 173 10.27 -7.93 -10.64
CA LEU A 173 10.24 -7.89 -12.11
C LEU A 173 8.83 -8.11 -12.67
N ARG A 174 8.06 -9.08 -12.13
CA ARG A 174 6.66 -9.28 -12.55
C ARG A 174 5.78 -8.06 -12.23
N ALA A 175 5.99 -7.43 -11.06
CA ALA A 175 5.29 -6.21 -10.69
C ALA A 175 5.71 -5.02 -11.58
N ALA A 176 6.99 -4.93 -11.97
CA ALA A 176 7.49 -3.90 -12.89
C ALA A 176 6.82 -4.02 -14.26
N ASP A 177 6.75 -5.25 -14.80
CA ASP A 177 6.04 -5.56 -16.05
C ASP A 177 4.54 -5.20 -15.97
N ALA A 178 3.89 -5.54 -14.87
CA ALA A 178 2.48 -5.23 -14.62
C ALA A 178 2.22 -3.72 -14.53
N THR A 179 3.09 -2.98 -13.83
CA THR A 179 3.06 -1.52 -13.72
C THR A 179 3.31 -0.87 -15.08
N ALA A 180 4.29 -1.34 -15.85
CA ALA A 180 4.57 -0.84 -17.19
C ALA A 180 3.37 -1.04 -18.13
N ASP A 181 2.76 -2.22 -18.13
CA ASP A 181 1.56 -2.54 -18.92
C ASP A 181 0.39 -1.57 -18.64
N LEU A 182 0.13 -1.25 -17.36
CA LEU A 182 -0.89 -0.26 -16.99
C LEU A 182 -0.58 1.15 -17.50
N LEU A 183 0.68 1.59 -17.38
CA LEU A 183 1.12 2.92 -17.80
C LEU A 183 1.09 3.07 -19.33
N GLU A 184 1.62 2.08 -20.05
CA GLU A 184 1.66 2.06 -21.52
C GLU A 184 0.25 2.04 -22.12
N ARG A 185 -0.65 1.24 -21.53
CA ARG A 185 -2.04 1.14 -21.97
C ARG A 185 -2.97 2.14 -21.30
N ARG A 186 -2.46 3.20 -20.66
CA ARG A 186 -3.28 4.22 -19.97
C ARG A 186 -4.43 4.76 -20.80
N SER A 187 -4.20 5.01 -22.10
CA SER A 187 -5.22 5.51 -23.03
C SER A 187 -6.38 4.53 -23.27
N SER A 188 -6.22 3.25 -22.95
CA SER A 188 -7.26 2.23 -23.13
C SER A 188 -8.25 2.15 -21.96
N TRP A 189 -7.91 2.70 -20.79
CA TRP A 189 -8.72 2.54 -19.58
C TRP A 189 -8.96 3.85 -18.81
N LEU A 190 -8.08 4.85 -18.93
CA LEU A 190 -8.13 6.06 -18.09
C LEU A 190 -9.40 6.88 -18.31
N ASP A 191 -9.80 7.11 -19.56
CA ASP A 191 -11.00 7.91 -19.87
C ASP A 191 -12.28 7.27 -19.32
N GLN A 192 -12.38 5.94 -19.42
CA GLN A 192 -13.49 5.19 -18.81
C GLN A 192 -13.46 5.33 -17.28
N ALA A 193 -12.30 5.16 -16.67
CA ALA A 193 -12.14 5.24 -15.22
C ALA A 193 -12.47 6.64 -14.68
N LEU A 194 -12.01 7.71 -15.35
CA LEU A 194 -12.37 9.09 -15.05
C LEU A 194 -13.88 9.30 -15.16
N THR A 195 -14.49 8.86 -16.25
CA THR A 195 -15.94 9.00 -16.48
C THR A 195 -16.76 8.30 -15.39
N LEU A 196 -16.38 7.08 -15.02
CA LEU A 196 -17.11 6.29 -14.03
C LEU A 196 -16.92 6.84 -12.61
N LEU A 197 -15.77 7.40 -12.27
CA LEU A 197 -15.43 7.78 -10.89
C LEU A 197 -15.53 9.29 -10.62
N ASP A 198 -15.65 10.14 -11.64
CA ASP A 198 -15.83 11.59 -11.48
C ASP A 198 -17.28 11.93 -11.10
N GLY A 199 -17.62 11.73 -9.82
CA GLY A 199 -18.91 12.07 -9.23
C GLY A 199 -18.84 13.19 -8.20
N PRO A 200 -19.99 13.82 -7.88
CA PRO A 200 -20.03 15.00 -6.99
C PRO A 200 -19.75 14.68 -5.52
N HIS A 201 -19.77 13.41 -5.11
CA HIS A 201 -19.66 12.99 -3.71
C HIS A 201 -18.31 12.36 -3.33
N GLY A 202 -17.38 12.29 -4.27
CA GLY A 202 -16.09 11.62 -4.06
C GLY A 202 -16.06 10.17 -4.52
N VAL A 203 -14.98 9.47 -4.14
CA VAL A 203 -14.67 8.11 -4.59
C VAL A 203 -14.46 7.19 -3.41
N TRP A 204 -15.12 6.04 -3.40
CA TRP A 204 -14.85 4.98 -2.45
C TRP A 204 -13.86 3.98 -3.03
N THR A 205 -13.11 3.32 -2.18
CA THR A 205 -12.14 2.29 -2.57
C THR A 205 -12.38 1.08 -1.71
N ILE A 206 -12.49 -0.10 -2.32
CA ILE A 206 -12.94 -1.31 -1.65
C ILE A 206 -11.92 -2.41 -1.91
N ALA A 207 -11.43 -3.05 -0.85
CA ALA A 207 -10.47 -4.16 -0.96
C ALA A 207 -10.70 -5.21 0.13
N PRO A 208 -10.36 -6.49 -0.12
CA PRO A 208 -10.38 -7.52 0.92
C PRO A 208 -9.39 -7.21 2.04
N ALA A 209 -9.63 -7.74 3.24
CA ALA A 209 -8.75 -7.59 4.39
C ALA A 209 -7.27 -7.92 4.10
N GLU A 210 -7.00 -8.93 3.28
CA GLU A 210 -5.68 -9.40 2.89
C GLU A 210 -4.90 -8.38 2.02
N ARG A 211 -5.61 -7.45 1.37
CA ARG A 211 -5.04 -6.35 0.57
C ARG A 211 -5.70 -5.01 0.91
N ILE A 212 -6.11 -4.81 2.16
CA ILE A 212 -6.81 -3.59 2.58
C ILE A 212 -5.98 -2.32 2.32
N SER A 213 -4.64 -2.46 2.32
CA SER A 213 -3.72 -1.39 1.97
C SER A 213 -3.98 -0.81 0.58
N SER A 214 -4.51 -1.59 -0.37
CA SER A 214 -4.83 -1.12 -1.72
C SER A 214 -5.94 -0.06 -1.69
N ALA A 215 -7.01 -0.31 -0.93
CA ALA A 215 -8.06 0.68 -0.72
C ALA A 215 -7.55 1.89 0.07
N GLU A 216 -6.88 1.67 1.20
CA GLU A 216 -6.39 2.76 2.06
C GLU A 216 -5.43 3.71 1.33
N GLN A 217 -4.51 3.15 0.53
CA GLN A 217 -3.59 3.93 -0.28
C GLN A 217 -4.32 4.63 -1.43
N ALA A 218 -5.20 3.94 -2.17
CA ALA A 218 -5.97 4.54 -3.25
C ALA A 218 -6.79 5.76 -2.78
N ALA A 219 -7.51 5.64 -1.65
CA ALA A 219 -8.24 6.76 -1.06
C ALA A 219 -7.32 7.88 -0.59
N LEU A 220 -6.11 7.58 -0.09
CA LEU A 220 -5.12 8.60 0.27
C LEU A 220 -4.68 9.40 -0.96
N MET A 221 -4.38 8.74 -2.08
CA MET A 221 -3.91 9.43 -3.30
C MET A 221 -4.94 10.41 -3.85
N VAL A 222 -6.23 10.04 -3.80
CA VAL A 222 -7.34 10.93 -4.20
C VAL A 222 -7.49 12.14 -3.26
N ARG A 223 -7.19 11.96 -1.96
CA ARG A 223 -7.26 13.03 -0.95
C ARG A 223 -6.04 13.95 -0.95
N GLU A 224 -4.84 13.43 -1.19
CA GLU A 224 -3.59 14.16 -0.98
C GLU A 224 -3.31 15.14 -2.12
N GLY A 225 -3.37 14.67 -3.37
CA GLY A 225 -3.11 15.50 -4.55
C GLY A 225 -4.34 16.30 -4.97
N PRO A 226 -5.38 15.65 -5.53
CA PRO A 226 -6.59 16.32 -6.00
C PRO A 226 -7.46 16.98 -4.92
N ARG A 227 -7.25 16.64 -3.64
CA ARG A 227 -8.07 17.12 -2.51
C ARG A 227 -9.56 16.80 -2.66
N ARG A 228 -9.86 15.63 -3.21
CA ARG A 228 -11.23 15.14 -3.39
C ARG A 228 -11.61 14.24 -2.21
N ALA A 229 -12.90 14.21 -1.88
CA ALA A 229 -13.41 13.28 -0.88
C ALA A 229 -13.17 11.84 -1.35
N ALA A 230 -12.56 11.03 -0.49
CA ALA A 230 -12.43 9.61 -0.72
C ALA A 230 -12.34 8.84 0.59
N ASP A 231 -12.82 7.61 0.57
CA ASP A 231 -12.82 6.72 1.73
C ASP A 231 -12.48 5.28 1.33
N ALA A 232 -11.86 4.56 2.27
CA ALA A 232 -11.43 3.19 2.07
C ALA A 232 -12.24 2.24 2.94
N CYS A 233 -12.73 1.16 2.34
CA CYS A 233 -13.58 0.19 3.00
C CYS A 233 -13.07 -1.23 2.78
N GLU A 234 -13.14 -2.06 3.82
CA GLU A 234 -12.93 -3.50 3.68
C GLU A 234 -14.18 -4.13 3.06
N THR A 235 -14.03 -5.03 2.09
CA THR A 235 -15.16 -5.56 1.31
C THR A 235 -16.25 -6.22 2.16
N GLY A 236 -15.88 -7.01 3.17
CA GLY A 236 -16.85 -7.63 4.08
C GLY A 236 -17.55 -6.62 4.99
N ASP A 237 -16.81 -5.62 5.48
CA ASP A 237 -17.35 -4.55 6.32
C ASP A 237 -18.22 -3.56 5.53
N TRP A 238 -18.03 -3.45 4.22
CA TRP A 238 -18.78 -2.56 3.33
C TRP A 238 -20.31 -2.69 3.47
N ALA A 239 -20.81 -3.92 3.61
CA ALA A 239 -22.23 -4.20 3.81
C ALA A 239 -22.76 -3.72 5.18
N HIS A 240 -21.88 -3.31 6.09
CA HIS A 240 -22.19 -2.86 7.44
C HIS A 240 -21.89 -1.38 7.68
N VAL A 241 -21.19 -0.71 6.76
CA VAL A 241 -20.80 0.70 6.91
C VAL A 241 -21.19 1.51 5.67
N ASP A 242 -20.67 1.16 4.51
CA ASP A 242 -20.76 1.98 3.31
C ASP A 242 -22.07 1.77 2.54
N VAL A 243 -22.68 0.60 2.66
CA VAL A 243 -23.98 0.31 2.02
C VAL A 243 -25.04 1.36 2.34
N TYR A 244 -24.97 2.02 3.51
CA TYR A 244 -25.93 3.06 3.88
C TYR A 244 -25.74 4.36 3.09
N LEU A 245 -24.51 4.67 2.67
CA LEU A 245 -24.22 5.86 1.89
C LEU A 245 -24.72 5.75 0.45
N THR A 246 -24.89 4.53 -0.08
CA THR A 246 -25.52 4.28 -1.39
C THR A 246 -26.94 4.85 -1.51
N LYS A 247 -27.62 5.13 -0.38
CA LYS A 247 -28.98 5.70 -0.38
C LYS A 247 -29.00 7.23 -0.53
N THR A 248 -27.88 7.90 -0.23
CA THR A 248 -27.83 9.37 -0.13
C THR A 248 -26.77 10.00 -1.00
N ARG A 249 -25.86 9.19 -1.57
CA ARG A 249 -24.77 9.65 -2.41
C ARG A 249 -24.81 8.95 -3.76
N ASP A 250 -24.31 9.65 -4.77
CA ASP A 250 -23.81 9.05 -6.01
C ASP A 250 -22.57 8.20 -5.65
N TYR A 251 -22.81 6.97 -5.22
CA TYR A 251 -21.79 6.09 -4.68
C TYR A 251 -21.01 5.45 -5.83
N ARG A 252 -19.75 5.87 -5.96
CA ARG A 252 -18.84 5.46 -7.03
C ARG A 252 -17.58 4.86 -6.42
N ALA A 253 -17.31 3.59 -6.71
CA ALA A 253 -16.20 2.90 -6.08
C ALA A 253 -15.22 2.26 -7.06
N LEU A 254 -13.95 2.29 -6.66
CA LEU A 254 -12.90 1.44 -7.21
C LEU A 254 -12.84 0.15 -6.36
N LEU A 255 -13.16 -0.99 -6.98
CA LEU A 255 -13.11 -2.29 -6.32
C LEU A 255 -11.83 -3.04 -6.71
N PHE A 256 -11.08 -3.48 -5.70
CA PHE A 256 -10.00 -4.44 -5.81
C PHE A 256 -10.52 -5.83 -5.38
N PRO A 257 -11.06 -6.65 -6.31
CA PRO A 257 -11.77 -7.89 -5.99
C PRO A 257 -10.83 -8.98 -5.45
N GLY A 258 -11.36 -10.10 -5.00
CA GLY A 258 -10.65 -11.20 -4.34
C GLY A 258 -11.16 -11.49 -2.93
N SER A 259 -12.20 -10.77 -2.47
CA SER A 259 -12.88 -11.11 -1.22
C SER A 259 -13.85 -12.26 -1.44
N ARG A 260 -14.00 -13.13 -0.44
CA ARG A 260 -15.11 -14.09 -0.39
C ARG A 260 -16.49 -13.41 -0.39
N TYR A 261 -16.54 -12.09 -0.13
CA TYR A 261 -17.76 -11.30 -0.03
C TYR A 261 -18.01 -10.39 -1.23
N ASP A 262 -17.18 -10.42 -2.26
CA ASP A 262 -17.37 -9.55 -3.45
C ASP A 262 -18.77 -9.72 -4.05
N ALA A 263 -19.26 -10.95 -4.16
CA ALA A 263 -20.58 -11.24 -4.72
C ALA A 263 -21.71 -10.58 -3.92
N GLN A 264 -21.61 -10.58 -2.59
CA GLN A 264 -22.59 -9.93 -1.71
C GLN A 264 -22.52 -8.41 -1.84
N ALA A 265 -21.32 -7.83 -1.85
CA ALA A 265 -21.16 -6.39 -2.05
C ALA A 265 -21.74 -5.95 -3.41
N MET A 266 -21.47 -6.71 -4.47
CA MET A 266 -21.95 -6.41 -5.82
C MET A 266 -23.46 -6.60 -6.00
N GLU A 267 -24.08 -7.51 -5.25
CA GLU A 267 -25.55 -7.63 -5.19
C GLU A 267 -26.18 -6.32 -4.72
N TRP A 268 -25.69 -5.76 -3.61
CA TRP A 268 -26.14 -4.47 -3.10
C TRP A 268 -25.81 -3.31 -4.04
N VAL A 269 -24.60 -3.26 -4.62
CA VAL A 269 -24.22 -2.24 -5.62
C VAL A 269 -25.26 -2.18 -6.74
N ARG A 270 -25.66 -3.34 -7.26
CA ARG A 270 -26.69 -3.44 -8.31
C ARG A 270 -28.06 -2.99 -7.82
N GLU A 271 -28.51 -3.46 -6.65
CA GLU A 271 -29.80 -3.06 -6.08
C GLU A 271 -29.89 -1.56 -5.79
N ARG A 272 -28.77 -0.94 -5.48
CA ARG A 272 -28.67 0.48 -5.11
C ARG A 272 -28.30 1.39 -6.28
N GLY A 273 -28.07 0.84 -7.47
CA GLY A 273 -27.66 1.61 -8.65
C GLY A 273 -26.33 2.34 -8.46
N SER A 274 -25.44 1.82 -7.62
CA SER A 274 -24.10 2.37 -7.41
C SER A 274 -23.18 2.04 -8.59
N THR A 275 -22.17 2.87 -8.84
CA THR A 275 -21.22 2.65 -9.94
C THR A 275 -19.93 2.04 -9.38
N VAL A 276 -19.48 0.92 -9.95
CA VAL A 276 -18.23 0.27 -9.55
C VAL A 276 -17.34 0.05 -10.75
N LEU A 277 -16.08 0.46 -10.66
CA LEU A 277 -15.00 0.07 -11.55
C LEU A 277 -14.14 -0.98 -10.83
N SER A 278 -13.93 -2.14 -11.45
CA SER A 278 -13.07 -3.20 -10.89
C SER A 278 -11.64 -3.11 -11.42
N VAL A 279 -10.65 -3.50 -10.62
CA VAL A 279 -9.22 -3.50 -11.00
C VAL A 279 -8.61 -4.88 -10.74
N GLY A 280 -8.08 -5.51 -11.78
CA GLY A 280 -7.41 -6.82 -11.69
C GLY A 280 -8.34 -8.03 -11.67
N ALA A 281 -9.65 -7.86 -11.91
CA ALA A 281 -10.54 -8.93 -12.33
C ALA A 281 -11.80 -8.38 -13.00
N ASP A 282 -12.48 -9.19 -13.80
CA ASP A 282 -13.83 -8.89 -14.28
C ASP A 282 -14.85 -9.33 -13.23
N VAL A 283 -15.67 -8.38 -12.78
CA VAL A 283 -16.66 -8.60 -11.73
C VAL A 283 -18.06 -8.40 -12.30
N ALA A 284 -18.93 -9.40 -12.14
CA ALA A 284 -20.30 -9.32 -12.62
C ALA A 284 -21.04 -8.13 -11.96
N GLY A 285 -21.63 -7.26 -12.78
CA GLY A 285 -22.34 -6.07 -12.33
C GLY A 285 -21.47 -4.82 -12.15
N ALA A 286 -20.13 -4.92 -12.30
CA ALA A 286 -19.29 -3.72 -12.38
C ALA A 286 -19.55 -2.98 -13.71
N ALA A 287 -19.45 -1.65 -13.68
CA ALA A 287 -19.64 -0.79 -14.85
C ALA A 287 -18.44 -0.83 -15.81
N GLY A 288 -17.30 -1.33 -15.34
CA GLY A 288 -16.09 -1.56 -16.13
C GLY A 288 -15.05 -2.35 -15.33
N SER A 289 -13.97 -2.73 -16.02
CA SER A 289 -12.81 -3.36 -15.43
C SER A 289 -11.52 -2.83 -16.04
N VAL A 290 -10.48 -2.73 -15.21
CA VAL A 290 -9.11 -2.47 -15.65
C VAL A 290 -8.29 -3.74 -15.40
N ARG A 291 -7.94 -4.43 -16.49
CA ARG A 291 -7.09 -5.63 -16.47
C ARG A 291 -5.65 -5.29 -16.79
N TYR A 292 -4.70 -6.02 -16.22
CA TYR A 292 -3.27 -5.83 -16.45
C TYR A 292 -2.49 -7.14 -16.35
N ARG A 293 -1.28 -7.16 -16.91
CA ARG A 293 -0.43 -8.36 -16.90
C ARG A 293 -0.17 -8.83 -15.46
N GLY A 294 -0.36 -10.12 -15.19
CA GLY A 294 -0.09 -10.73 -13.89
C GLY A 294 -1.15 -10.43 -12.82
N ASP A 295 -2.33 -9.93 -13.20
CA ASP A 295 -3.44 -9.68 -12.28
C ASP A 295 -4.11 -10.94 -11.70
N ASP A 296 -3.60 -12.13 -12.04
CA ASP A 296 -3.94 -13.41 -11.44
C ASP A 296 -3.02 -13.80 -10.25
N ASP A 297 -1.85 -13.18 -10.12
CA ASP A 297 -0.90 -13.39 -9.01
C ASP A 297 -1.23 -12.42 -7.84
N PRO A 298 -1.69 -12.91 -6.67
CA PRO A 298 -2.05 -12.06 -5.53
C PRO A 298 -0.94 -11.14 -5.02
N ASP A 299 0.33 -11.53 -5.18
CA ASP A 299 1.48 -10.73 -4.78
C ASP A 299 1.83 -9.65 -5.81
N VAL A 300 1.63 -9.91 -7.11
CA VAL A 300 1.72 -8.86 -8.13
C VAL A 300 0.61 -7.84 -7.92
N ARG A 301 -0.62 -8.31 -7.64
CA ARG A 301 -1.77 -7.44 -7.43
C ARG A 301 -1.56 -6.40 -6.35
N VAL A 302 -1.10 -6.80 -5.16
CA VAL A 302 -0.90 -5.86 -4.03
C VAL A 302 0.16 -4.81 -4.34
N LEU A 303 1.10 -5.10 -5.26
CA LEU A 303 2.13 -4.16 -5.69
C LEU A 303 1.68 -3.24 -6.81
N THR A 304 0.69 -3.65 -7.63
CA THR A 304 0.37 -2.95 -8.89
C THR A 304 -0.99 -2.29 -8.91
N GLU A 305 -2.03 -2.86 -8.28
CA GLU A 305 -3.43 -2.44 -8.50
C GLU A 305 -3.73 -0.98 -8.10
N VAL A 306 -3.02 -0.47 -7.09
CA VAL A 306 -3.14 0.91 -6.61
C VAL A 306 -2.76 1.95 -7.68
N LEU A 307 -1.95 1.57 -8.67
CA LEU A 307 -1.53 2.47 -9.74
C LEU A 307 -2.69 3.07 -10.51
N VAL A 308 -3.81 2.35 -10.65
CA VAL A 308 -5.02 2.87 -11.30
C VAL A 308 -5.53 4.10 -10.55
N ALA A 309 -5.60 4.04 -9.22
CA ALA A 309 -6.04 5.17 -8.38
C ALA A 309 -5.02 6.32 -8.36
N GLU A 310 -3.73 6.00 -8.34
CA GLU A 310 -2.65 7.00 -8.39
C GLU A 310 -2.66 7.80 -9.68
N VAL A 311 -2.82 7.14 -10.84
CA VAL A 311 -2.89 7.80 -12.15
C VAL A 311 -4.19 8.61 -12.29
N LEU A 312 -5.32 8.10 -11.80
CA LEU A 312 -6.56 8.88 -11.71
C LEU A 312 -6.37 10.14 -10.87
N ALA A 313 -5.75 10.02 -9.69
CA ALA A 313 -5.44 11.15 -8.83
C ALA A 313 -4.49 12.14 -9.51
N ALA A 314 -3.41 11.67 -10.13
CA ALA A 314 -2.51 12.54 -10.89
C ALA A 314 -3.25 13.32 -11.98
N THR A 315 -4.17 12.66 -12.70
CA THR A 315 -4.95 13.27 -13.79
C THR A 315 -5.93 14.32 -13.28
N TRP A 316 -6.66 14.04 -12.19
CA TRP A 316 -7.54 15.02 -11.56
C TRP A 316 -6.79 16.19 -10.94
N TRP A 317 -5.55 15.99 -10.50
CA TRP A 317 -4.72 17.04 -9.93
C TRP A 317 -4.14 17.95 -11.03
N LEU A 318 -3.70 17.38 -12.14
CA LEU A 318 -3.21 18.11 -13.31
C LEU A 318 -4.28 18.99 -13.97
N ALA A 319 -5.54 18.64 -13.82
CA ALA A 319 -6.67 19.40 -14.36
C ALA A 319 -7.08 20.62 -13.50
N GLN A 320 -6.41 20.87 -12.37
CA GLN A 320 -6.71 21.98 -11.43
C GLN A 320 -5.92 23.26 -11.72
#